data_AF-E6UJZ6-F1
#
_entry.id   AF-E6UJZ6-F1
#
_cell.length_a   1.000
_cell.length_b   1.000
_cell.length_c   1.000
_cell.angle_alpha   90.00
_cell.angle_beta   90.00
_cell.angle_gamma   90.00
#
_symmetry.space_group_name_H-M   'P 1'
#
loop_
_entity.id
_entity.type
_entity.pdbx_description
1 polymer ?
#
loop_
_entity_poly.entity_id
_entity_poly.type
_entity_poly.pdbx_seq_one_letter_code
_entity_poly.pdbx_strand_id
1 'polypeptide(L)'
;MGLDMYLYKVSTPEINEGEIINDIHEDPRCSGVKFINTDAENVLCDTIKKIAVKCIITERYYNMRKIITDYLMNFDVLEEKASEYAEKFYQGGSSYSCTKQSFSLYCDDNEEVKRILNSIGNSGETILETTPSMTTSIRYEKDYDRIVVSFTVNETNMHYEGKYLITKNNKKYAVIMKEVDYQRKGLNDTGWSLLPENCCYCDDKDLICEMTEDGGLSESFMENWIDNETVFWPWW
;
A
#
# COMPACT_ATOMS: atom_id res chain seq x y z
N MET A 1 -3.20 2.34 -19.37
CA MET A 1 -2.19 2.01 -18.34
C MET A 1 -0.92 1.56 -19.06
N GLY A 2 0.27 1.84 -18.50
CA GLY A 2 1.53 1.43 -19.12
C GLY A 2 2.00 0.14 -18.47
N LEU A 3 2.51 -0.80 -19.27
CA LEU A 3 3.19 -2.00 -18.79
C LEU A 3 4.63 -1.63 -18.38
N ASP A 4 4.96 -1.94 -17.14
CA ASP A 4 6.29 -1.89 -16.57
C ASP A 4 6.81 -3.33 -16.38
N MET A 5 8.04 -3.60 -16.79
CA MET A 5 8.67 -4.93 -16.73
C MET A 5 10.01 -4.81 -16.03
N TYR A 6 10.22 -5.62 -15.00
CA TYR A 6 11.40 -5.59 -14.16
C TYR A 6 12.11 -6.94 -14.18
N LEU A 7 13.44 -6.90 -14.11
CA LEU A 7 14.26 -8.05 -13.75
C LEU A 7 14.90 -7.77 -12.39
N TYR A 8 14.67 -8.67 -11.45
CA TYR A 8 15.27 -8.59 -10.12
C TYR A 8 16.24 -9.71 -9.89
N LYS A 9 17.41 -9.38 -9.35
CA LYS A 9 18.24 -10.34 -8.64
C LYS A 9 17.73 -10.48 -7.21
N VAL A 10 17.51 -11.71 -6.75
CA VAL A 10 16.90 -12.02 -5.46
C VAL A 10 17.86 -12.78 -4.54
N SER A 11 17.77 -12.53 -3.24
CA SER A 11 18.57 -13.24 -2.24
C SER A 11 17.87 -13.34 -0.87
N THR A 12 18.34 -14.26 -0.04
CA THR A 12 17.85 -14.43 1.33
C THR A 12 18.19 -13.21 2.19
N PRO A 13 17.23 -12.65 2.94
CA PRO A 13 17.49 -11.56 3.88
C PRO A 13 18.19 -12.02 5.16
N GLU A 14 18.80 -11.09 5.90
CA GLU A 14 19.34 -11.33 7.25
C GLU A 14 18.22 -11.30 8.32
N ILE A 15 17.15 -12.05 8.08
CA ILE A 15 15.97 -12.19 8.95
C ILE A 15 15.77 -13.67 9.25
N ASN A 16 15.45 -14.02 10.49
CA ASN A 16 15.20 -15.40 10.86
C ASN A 16 13.74 -15.82 10.64
N GLU A 17 13.52 -17.11 10.38
CA GLU A 17 12.19 -17.69 10.28
C GLU A 17 11.41 -17.49 11.60
N GLY A 18 10.20 -16.94 11.51
CA GLY A 18 9.34 -16.64 12.64
C GLY A 18 9.72 -15.39 13.45
N GLU A 19 10.78 -14.67 13.06
CA GLU A 19 11.20 -13.44 13.75
C GLU A 19 10.11 -12.37 13.69
N ILE A 20 9.94 -11.62 14.80
CA ILE A 20 9.02 -10.50 14.90
C ILE A 20 9.79 -9.20 14.70
N ILE A 21 9.45 -8.46 13.64
CA ILE A 21 10.03 -7.16 13.30
C ILE A 21 9.04 -6.07 13.68
N ASN A 22 9.43 -5.19 14.60
CA ASN A 22 8.52 -4.19 15.17
C ASN A 22 8.41 -2.90 14.35
N ASP A 23 9.46 -2.55 13.61
CA ASP A 23 9.48 -1.38 12.74
C ASP A 23 10.45 -1.62 11.58
N ILE A 24 9.90 -1.76 10.37
CA ILE A 24 10.68 -2.02 9.15
C ILE A 24 11.47 -0.79 8.68
N HIS A 25 11.14 0.41 9.16
CA HIS A 25 11.82 1.64 8.77
C HIS A 25 13.02 1.93 9.69
N GLU A 26 13.01 1.41 10.91
CA GLU A 26 14.10 1.56 11.89
C GLU A 26 15.09 0.38 11.87
N ASP A 27 14.69 -0.80 11.39
CA ASP A 27 15.57 -1.96 11.31
C ASP A 27 16.44 -1.92 10.04
N PRO A 28 17.78 -1.74 10.14
CA PRO A 28 18.66 -1.63 8.98
C PRO A 28 18.67 -2.90 8.11
N ARG A 29 18.32 -4.07 8.68
CA ARG A 29 18.24 -5.34 7.94
C ARG A 29 17.05 -5.37 6.98
N CYS A 30 16.07 -4.49 7.17
CA CYS A 30 14.90 -4.36 6.29
C CYS A 30 15.17 -3.49 5.05
N SER A 31 16.33 -2.83 4.98
CA SER A 31 16.69 -2.01 3.82
C SER A 31 16.81 -2.86 2.56
N GLY A 32 16.05 -2.54 1.52
CA GLY A 32 16.02 -3.31 0.27
C GLY A 32 15.31 -4.67 0.36
N VAL A 33 14.64 -4.95 1.48
CA VAL A 33 13.82 -6.15 1.66
C VAL A 33 12.39 -5.85 1.19
N LYS A 34 11.87 -6.73 0.33
CA LYS A 34 10.47 -6.76 -0.03
C LYS A 34 9.72 -7.68 0.92
N PHE A 35 8.62 -7.19 1.47
CA PHE A 35 7.70 -7.97 2.29
C PHE A 35 6.43 -8.27 1.50
N ILE A 36 6.17 -9.56 1.29
CA ILE A 36 5.05 -10.08 0.49
C ILE A 36 4.08 -10.78 1.44
N ASN A 37 2.77 -10.57 1.29
CA ASN A 37 1.81 -11.23 2.16
C ASN A 37 1.82 -12.76 1.95
N THR A 38 1.69 -13.51 3.03
CA THR A 38 1.68 -14.98 2.98
C THR A 38 0.42 -15.57 2.33
N ASP A 39 -0.67 -14.81 2.26
CA ASP A 39 -1.89 -15.19 1.52
C ASP A 39 -1.75 -15.02 0.00
N ALA A 40 -0.69 -14.34 -0.46
CA ALA A 40 -0.33 -14.17 -1.86
C ALA A 40 0.76 -15.15 -2.31
N GLU A 41 0.90 -16.32 -1.67
CA GLU A 41 1.93 -17.31 -2.02
C GLU A 41 1.84 -17.81 -3.47
N ASN A 42 0.64 -17.77 -4.05
CA ASN A 42 0.39 -18.11 -5.45
C ASN A 42 1.10 -17.18 -6.44
N VAL A 43 1.49 -15.97 -6.03
CA VAL A 43 2.23 -15.04 -6.91
C VAL A 43 3.75 -15.27 -6.90
N LEU A 44 4.24 -16.15 -6.01
CA LEU A 44 5.67 -16.44 -5.87
C LEU A 44 6.10 -17.58 -6.80
N CYS A 45 7.17 -17.36 -7.56
CA CYS A 45 7.86 -18.42 -8.29
C CYS A 45 8.73 -19.28 -7.37
N ASP A 46 9.23 -20.40 -7.88
CA ASP A 46 10.01 -21.37 -7.11
C ASP A 46 11.35 -20.79 -6.65
N THR A 47 11.97 -19.94 -7.47
CA THR A 47 13.19 -19.22 -7.11
C THR A 47 13.01 -18.39 -5.85
N ILE A 48 11.92 -17.60 -5.73
CA ILE A 48 11.65 -16.84 -4.50
C ILE A 48 11.31 -17.77 -3.33
N LYS A 49 10.46 -18.79 -3.55
CA LYS A 49 10.04 -19.72 -2.48
C LYS A 49 11.22 -20.43 -1.80
N LYS A 50 12.31 -20.69 -2.53
CA LYS A 50 13.53 -21.33 -1.99
C LYS A 50 14.31 -20.43 -1.02
N ILE A 51 14.23 -19.11 -1.19
CA ILE A 51 15.10 -18.14 -0.49
C ILE A 51 14.34 -17.20 0.45
N ALA A 52 13.03 -17.08 0.28
CA ALA A 52 12.18 -16.22 1.10
C ALA A 52 12.06 -16.79 2.51
N VAL A 53 12.11 -15.90 3.50
CA VAL A 53 11.97 -16.24 4.92
C VAL A 53 10.60 -15.80 5.40
N LYS A 54 9.86 -16.64 6.12
CA LYS A 54 8.60 -16.22 6.74
C LYS A 54 8.91 -15.50 8.04
N CYS A 55 8.47 -14.26 8.15
CA CYS A 55 8.58 -13.47 9.36
C CYS A 55 7.22 -12.87 9.76
N ILE A 56 7.20 -12.22 10.92
CA ILE A 56 6.04 -11.49 11.42
C ILE A 56 6.43 -10.02 11.45
N ILE A 57 5.65 -9.18 10.76
CA ILE A 57 5.81 -7.73 10.83
C ILE A 57 4.70 -7.16 11.71
N THR A 58 5.11 -6.37 12.67
CA THR A 58 4.23 -5.53 13.48
C THR A 58 3.94 -4.25 12.70
N GLU A 59 2.80 -4.19 12.03
CA GLU A 59 2.37 -2.99 11.31
C GLU A 59 1.47 -2.14 12.22
N ARG A 60 1.72 -0.83 12.22
CA ARG A 60 0.90 0.16 12.93
C ARG A 60 0.03 0.91 11.92
N TYR A 61 -1.26 0.93 12.16
CA TYR A 61 -2.23 1.59 11.28
C TYR A 61 -3.24 2.34 12.12
N TYR A 62 -3.75 3.44 11.57
CA TYR A 62 -4.86 4.14 12.18
C TYR A 62 -6.14 3.36 11.94
N ASN A 63 -6.90 3.15 13.01
CA ASN A 63 -8.26 2.65 12.97
C ASN A 63 -9.18 3.74 12.42
N MET A 64 -9.16 3.90 11.09
CA MET A 64 -9.91 4.93 10.38
C MET A 64 -11.40 4.89 10.70
N ARG A 65 -11.96 3.68 10.82
CA ARG A 65 -13.36 3.46 11.21
C ARG A 65 -13.63 4.04 12.59
N LYS A 66 -12.80 3.74 13.58
CA LYS A 66 -12.96 4.29 14.93
C LYS A 66 -12.77 5.81 14.95
N ILE A 67 -11.82 6.35 14.19
CA ILE A 67 -11.61 7.79 14.09
C ILE A 67 -12.88 8.49 13.60
N ILE A 68 -13.48 8.00 12.50
CA ILE A 68 -14.66 8.63 11.94
C ILE A 68 -15.91 8.38 12.81
N THR A 69 -16.05 7.20 13.44
CA THR A 69 -17.13 6.93 14.40
C THR A 69 -17.09 7.91 15.56
N ASP A 70 -15.94 8.01 16.26
CA ASP A 70 -15.77 8.92 17.40
C ASP A 70 -15.97 10.38 16.96
N TYR A 71 -15.57 10.74 15.74
CA TYR A 71 -15.79 12.08 15.17
C TYR A 71 -17.28 12.37 14.90
N LEU A 72 -18.02 11.43 14.29
CA LEU A 72 -19.45 11.60 14.02
C LEU A 72 -20.27 11.70 15.32
N MET A 73 -19.81 11.07 16.40
CA MET A 73 -20.43 11.19 17.73
C MET A 73 -20.36 12.61 18.31
N ASN A 74 -19.45 13.49 17.82
CA ASN A 74 -19.44 14.91 18.19
C ASN A 74 -20.66 15.69 17.66
N PHE A 75 -21.45 15.09 16.76
CA PHE A 75 -22.66 15.68 16.17
C PHE A 75 -23.95 15.06 16.74
N ASP A 76 -23.93 14.63 18.01
CA ASP A 76 -25.05 13.98 18.70
C ASP A 76 -25.58 12.70 18.01
N VAL A 77 -24.72 12.03 17.23
CA VAL A 77 -25.03 10.74 16.60
C VAL A 77 -24.72 9.60 17.57
N LEU A 78 -25.69 8.71 17.79
CA LEU A 78 -25.49 7.50 18.59
C LEU A 78 -24.40 6.61 17.97
N GLU A 79 -23.57 5.97 18.82
CA GLU A 79 -22.40 5.18 18.40
C GLU A 79 -22.71 4.13 17.33
N GLU A 80 -23.81 3.38 17.46
CA GLU A 80 -24.23 2.36 16.50
C GLU A 80 -24.44 2.97 15.10
N LYS A 81 -25.12 4.11 15.05
CA LYS A 81 -25.43 4.84 13.82
C LYS A 81 -24.19 5.55 13.25
N ALA A 82 -23.33 6.08 14.11
CA ALA A 82 -22.04 6.62 13.73
C ALA A 82 -21.13 5.54 13.11
N SER A 83 -21.15 4.32 13.67
CA SER A 83 -20.42 3.17 13.14
C SER A 83 -20.96 2.68 11.80
N GLU A 84 -22.28 2.73 11.59
CA GLU A 84 -22.91 2.46 10.29
C GLU A 84 -22.45 3.49 9.24
N TYR A 85 -22.45 4.77 9.57
CA TYR A 85 -21.98 5.82 8.67
C TYR A 85 -20.48 5.76 8.41
N ALA A 86 -19.69 5.32 9.38
CA ALA A 86 -18.26 5.08 9.23
C ALA A 86 -17.95 4.06 8.12
N GLU A 87 -18.83 3.08 7.87
CA GLU A 87 -18.65 2.09 6.80
C GLU A 87 -18.73 2.69 5.39
N LYS A 88 -19.37 3.87 5.25
CA LYS A 88 -19.46 4.59 3.98
C LYS A 88 -18.16 5.30 3.61
N PHE A 89 -17.17 5.34 4.51
CA PHE A 89 -15.88 5.97 4.28
C PHE A 89 -14.82 4.96 3.87
N TYR A 90 -14.02 5.32 2.87
CA TYR A 90 -12.84 4.56 2.44
C TYR A 90 -11.60 5.45 2.43
N GLN A 91 -10.42 4.83 2.60
CA GLN A 91 -9.17 5.58 2.60
C GLN A 91 -8.86 6.08 1.19
N GLY A 92 -8.66 7.38 1.07
CA GLY A 92 -8.40 8.05 -0.20
C GLY A 92 -6.92 8.25 -0.50
N GLY A 93 -6.24 8.92 0.42
CA GLY A 93 -4.83 9.25 0.27
C GLY A 93 -4.17 9.48 1.62
N SER A 94 -2.87 9.25 1.66
CA SER A 94 -2.02 9.57 2.81
C SER A 94 -0.79 10.32 2.33
N SER A 95 -0.38 11.33 3.09
CA SER A 95 0.87 12.04 2.89
C SER A 95 1.67 12.02 4.18
N TYR A 96 2.98 11.83 4.04
CA TYR A 96 3.93 11.90 5.14
C TYR A 96 4.94 13.01 4.84
N SER A 97 5.11 13.91 5.80
CA SER A 97 6.23 14.85 5.84
C SER A 97 6.95 14.71 7.18
N CYS A 98 8.18 15.21 7.27
CA CYS A 98 9.07 15.04 8.43
C CYS A 98 8.50 15.50 9.79
N THR A 99 7.35 16.18 9.81
CA THR A 99 6.69 16.65 11.05
C THR A 99 5.18 16.44 11.09
N LYS A 100 4.59 15.87 10.02
CA LYS A 100 3.13 15.75 9.86
C LYS A 100 2.78 14.52 9.05
N GLN A 101 1.86 13.73 9.59
CA GLN A 101 1.17 12.68 8.88
C GLN A 101 -0.26 13.11 8.63
N SER A 102 -0.67 13.11 7.37
CA SER A 102 -2.04 13.40 6.99
C SER A 102 -2.66 12.23 6.23
N PHE A 103 -3.92 11.95 6.51
CA PHE A 103 -4.71 10.97 5.76
C PHE A 103 -6.10 11.53 5.48
N SER A 104 -6.68 11.12 4.36
CA SER A 104 -8.01 11.53 3.95
C SER A 104 -8.92 10.31 3.82
N LEU A 105 -10.12 10.43 4.36
CA LEU A 105 -11.22 9.49 4.19
C LEU A 105 -12.23 10.10 3.22
N TYR A 106 -12.63 9.31 2.24
CA TYR A 106 -13.60 9.69 1.21
C TYR A 106 -14.91 8.98 1.48
N CYS A 107 -16.01 9.69 1.27
CA CYS A 107 -17.33 9.12 1.20
C CYS A 107 -17.97 9.68 -0.07
N ASP A 108 -18.48 8.79 -0.93
CA ASP A 108 -19.27 9.22 -2.09
C ASP A 108 -20.48 10.04 -1.62
N ASP A 109 -21.11 10.78 -2.54
CA ASP A 109 -22.26 11.60 -2.18
C ASP A 109 -23.31 10.82 -1.36
N ASN A 110 -23.49 11.24 -0.11
CA ASN A 110 -24.42 10.65 0.81
C ASN A 110 -25.18 11.71 1.60
N GLU A 111 -26.46 11.89 1.25
CA GLU A 111 -27.35 12.89 1.86
C GLU A 111 -27.47 12.77 3.39
N GLU A 112 -27.40 11.57 3.95
CA GLU A 112 -27.47 11.38 5.41
C GLU A 112 -26.17 11.84 6.09
N VAL A 113 -25.03 11.47 5.51
CA VAL A 113 -23.71 11.90 6.00
C VAL A 113 -23.57 13.41 5.84
N LYS A 114 -24.00 13.98 4.69
CA LYS A 114 -24.09 15.43 4.47
C LYS A 114 -24.94 16.11 5.55
N ARG A 115 -26.11 15.55 5.88
CA ARG A 115 -27.00 16.10 6.93
C ARG A 115 -26.39 16.12 8.32
N ILE A 116 -25.55 15.15 8.64
CA ILE A 116 -24.88 15.07 9.95
C ILE A 116 -23.73 16.07 10.01
N LEU A 117 -22.98 16.14 8.90
CA LEU A 117 -21.83 17.02 8.77
C LEU A 117 -22.25 18.48 8.47
N ASN A 118 -23.55 18.79 8.42
CA ASN A 118 -24.14 20.10 8.11
C ASN A 118 -23.93 21.16 9.22
N SER A 119 -22.67 21.52 9.46
CA SER A 119 -22.19 22.87 9.80
C SER A 119 -21.22 23.42 8.73
N ILE A 120 -21.05 22.70 7.61
CA ILE A 120 -20.16 23.03 6.51
C ILE A 120 -20.89 23.94 5.52
N GLY A 121 -20.46 25.20 5.42
CA GLY A 121 -20.96 26.11 4.39
C GLY A 121 -20.64 25.56 2.99
N ASN A 122 -21.54 25.80 2.03
CA ASN A 122 -21.51 25.31 0.64
C ASN A 122 -20.28 25.70 -0.21
N SER A 123 -19.22 26.25 0.37
CA SER A 123 -17.98 26.57 -0.34
C SER A 123 -16.82 26.77 0.62
N GLY A 124 -15.86 25.85 0.61
CA GLY A 124 -14.59 25.96 1.32
C GLY A 124 -14.29 24.80 2.27
N GLU A 125 -13.00 24.55 2.49
CA GLU A 125 -12.53 23.67 3.55
C GLU A 125 -12.98 24.25 4.90
N THR A 126 -13.75 23.48 5.66
CA THR A 126 -14.11 23.84 7.02
C THR A 126 -13.13 23.13 7.96
N ILE A 127 -12.32 23.89 8.68
CA ILE A 127 -11.54 23.37 9.82
C ILE A 127 -12.54 23.22 10.96
N LEU A 128 -12.79 21.98 11.37
CA LEU A 128 -13.87 21.66 12.31
C LEU A 128 -13.35 21.51 13.73
N GLU A 129 -12.15 20.96 13.88
CA GLU A 129 -11.58 20.66 15.17
C GLU A 129 -10.04 20.67 15.09
N THR A 130 -9.41 21.45 15.96
CA THR A 130 -7.95 21.38 16.20
C THR A 130 -7.74 20.98 17.64
N THR A 131 -7.29 19.75 17.84
CA THR A 131 -6.74 19.30 19.13
C THR A 131 -5.22 19.48 19.12
N PRO A 132 -4.54 19.46 20.29
CA PRO A 132 -3.08 19.50 20.35
C PRO A 132 -2.38 18.42 19.51
N SER A 133 -3.04 17.28 19.27
CA SER A 133 -2.47 16.12 18.58
C SER A 133 -3.01 15.89 17.17
N MET A 134 -4.16 16.47 16.81
CA MET A 134 -4.78 16.25 15.50
C MET A 134 -5.65 17.44 15.06
N THR A 135 -5.47 17.85 13.81
CA THR A 135 -6.37 18.76 13.10
C THR A 135 -7.26 17.96 12.16
N THR A 136 -8.56 18.17 12.24
CA THR A 136 -9.55 17.56 11.34
C THR A 136 -10.19 18.66 10.49
N SER A 137 -10.19 18.46 9.18
CA SER A 137 -10.91 19.30 8.23
C SER A 137 -11.84 18.47 7.36
N ILE A 138 -12.86 19.14 6.84
CA ILE A 138 -13.81 18.54 5.91
C ILE A 138 -14.00 19.45 4.72
N ARG A 139 -14.23 18.85 3.57
CA ARG A 139 -14.65 19.54 2.37
C ARG A 139 -15.52 18.63 1.52
N TYR A 140 -16.32 19.24 0.66
CA TYR A 140 -16.98 18.54 -0.42
C TYR A 140 -16.25 18.85 -1.73
N GLU A 141 -15.78 17.81 -2.41
CA GLU A 141 -15.10 17.91 -3.70
C GLU A 141 -16.10 17.70 -4.83
N LYS A 142 -16.63 18.81 -5.36
CA LYS A 142 -17.67 18.81 -6.39
C LYS A 142 -17.28 18.09 -7.67
N ASP A 143 -16.00 18.17 -8.07
CA ASP A 143 -15.50 17.52 -9.30
C ASP A 143 -15.54 15.99 -9.23
N TYR A 144 -15.57 15.43 -8.01
CA TYR A 144 -15.59 13.99 -7.75
C TYR A 144 -16.85 13.55 -7.01
N ASP A 145 -17.81 14.45 -6.80
CA ASP A 145 -19.04 14.23 -6.05
C ASP A 145 -18.85 13.47 -4.73
N ARG A 146 -17.89 13.92 -3.91
CA ARG A 146 -17.50 13.22 -2.68
C ARG A 146 -17.25 14.15 -1.50
N ILE A 147 -17.51 13.62 -0.31
CA ILE A 147 -17.11 14.20 0.97
C ILE A 147 -15.69 13.74 1.27
N VAL A 148 -14.83 14.67 1.70
CA VAL A 148 -13.47 14.38 2.13
C VAL A 148 -13.28 14.84 3.56
N VAL A 149 -12.94 13.92 4.44
CA VAL A 149 -12.51 14.19 5.82
C VAL A 149 -11.01 13.99 5.89
N SER A 150 -10.27 15.06 6.14
CA SER A 150 -8.81 15.05 6.25
C SER A 150 -8.40 15.15 7.71
N PHE A 151 -7.53 14.25 8.14
CA PHE A 151 -6.93 14.22 9.47
C PHE A 151 -5.44 14.51 9.33
N THR A 152 -4.93 15.44 10.12
CA THR A 152 -3.51 15.78 10.19
C THR A 152 -3.03 15.64 11.62
N VAL A 153 -2.12 14.70 11.86
CA VAL A 153 -1.51 14.48 13.16
C VAL A 153 -0.42 15.52 13.38
N ASN A 154 -0.50 16.27 14.48
CA ASN A 154 0.45 17.31 14.86
C ASN A 154 1.48 16.71 15.84
N GLU A 155 2.76 16.67 15.47
CA GLU A 155 3.82 15.95 16.20
C GLU A 155 4.27 16.53 17.56
N THR A 156 3.61 17.56 18.12
CA THR A 156 4.13 18.26 19.31
C THR A 156 3.82 17.62 20.67
N ASN A 157 3.95 16.30 20.77
CA ASN A 157 3.79 15.44 21.96
C ASN A 157 2.44 14.72 22.10
N MET A 158 2.59 13.47 22.52
CA MET A 158 1.57 12.45 22.74
C MET A 158 1.14 11.76 21.45
N HIS A 159 1.93 10.75 21.10
CA HIS A 159 1.42 9.41 20.86
C HIS A 159 -0.10 9.33 21.02
N TYR A 160 -0.82 9.30 19.90
CA TYR A 160 -2.15 8.68 19.84
C TYR A 160 -2.04 7.15 20.05
N GLU A 161 -1.01 6.69 20.77
CA GLU A 161 -0.83 5.32 21.19
C GLU A 161 -2.06 4.93 22.00
N GLY A 162 -2.78 3.95 21.49
CA GLY A 162 -3.86 3.28 22.20
C GLY A 162 -5.27 3.64 21.74
N LYS A 163 -5.60 4.91 21.41
CA LYS A 163 -7.00 5.24 21.07
C LYS A 163 -7.37 4.86 19.63
N TYR A 164 -6.55 5.26 18.66
CA TYR A 164 -6.81 5.01 17.24
C TYR A 164 -5.68 4.25 16.56
N LEU A 165 -4.49 4.22 17.13
CA LEU A 165 -3.42 3.39 16.59
C LEU A 165 -3.68 1.94 16.99
N ILE A 166 -3.79 1.08 15.98
CA ILE A 166 -3.89 -0.36 16.18
C ILE A 166 -2.64 -1.02 15.61
N THR A 167 -2.18 -2.01 16.36
CA THR A 167 -1.00 -2.80 16.05
C THR A 167 -1.47 -4.17 15.60
N LYS A 168 -0.99 -4.63 14.44
CA LYS A 168 -1.28 -5.98 13.95
C LYS A 168 -0.02 -6.67 13.52
N ASN A 169 0.07 -7.92 13.93
CA ASN A 169 1.12 -8.82 13.51
C ASN A 169 0.66 -9.52 12.24
N ASN A 170 1.34 -9.26 11.12
CA ASN A 170 1.04 -9.87 9.83
C ASN A 170 2.18 -10.80 9.43
N LYS A 171 1.84 -12.01 8.99
CA LYS A 171 2.81 -12.98 8.46
C LYS A 171 3.18 -12.61 7.04
N LYS A 172 4.47 -12.43 6.79
CA LYS A 172 5.00 -12.00 5.49
C LYS A 172 6.16 -12.92 5.07
N TYR A 173 6.34 -13.04 3.76
CA TYR A 173 7.58 -13.50 3.16
C TYR A 173 8.53 -12.30 3.02
N ALA A 174 9.76 -12.45 3.49
CA ALA A 174 10.82 -11.46 3.34
C ALA A 174 11.84 -11.96 2.29
N VAL A 175 12.15 -11.12 1.31
CA VAL A 175 13.14 -11.41 0.25
C VAL A 175 13.87 -10.13 -0.13
N ILE A 176 15.19 -10.19 -0.33
CA ILE A 176 15.94 -9.06 -0.90
C ILE A 176 15.69 -9.04 -2.40
N MET A 177 15.34 -7.88 -2.94
CA MET A 177 15.13 -7.69 -4.38
C MET A 177 15.96 -6.51 -4.88
N LYS A 178 16.89 -6.77 -5.80
CA LYS A 178 17.71 -5.74 -6.44
C LYS A 178 17.37 -5.67 -7.92
N GLU A 179 16.86 -4.53 -8.37
CA GLU A 179 16.62 -4.30 -9.80
C GLU A 179 17.94 -4.40 -10.56
N VAL A 180 17.94 -5.20 -11.62
CA VAL A 180 19.08 -5.38 -12.52
C VAL A 180 18.74 -5.01 -13.96
N ASP A 181 17.45 -5.00 -14.31
CA ASP A 181 16.98 -4.51 -15.60
C ASP A 181 15.53 -3.98 -15.50
N TYR A 182 15.18 -3.09 -16.43
CA TYR A 182 13.88 -2.45 -16.51
C TYR A 182 13.52 -2.06 -17.95
N GLN A 183 12.27 -2.34 -18.33
CA GLN A 183 11.70 -1.89 -19.60
C GLN A 183 10.27 -1.39 -19.41
N ARG A 184 9.94 -0.27 -20.03
CA ARG A 184 8.58 0.27 -20.14
C ARG A 184 8.10 0.22 -21.57
N LYS A 185 6.93 -0.37 -21.81
CA LYS A 185 6.41 -0.63 -23.18
C LYS A 185 7.40 -1.45 -24.02
N GLY A 186 7.24 -1.49 -25.33
CA GLY A 186 8.18 -2.14 -26.26
C GLY A 186 7.79 -3.57 -26.66
N LEU A 187 6.89 -4.22 -25.92
CA LEU A 187 6.35 -5.51 -26.35
C LEU A 187 5.47 -5.36 -27.59
N ASN A 188 5.61 -6.33 -28.50
CA ASN A 188 4.72 -6.54 -29.64
C ASN A 188 3.59 -7.53 -29.27
N ASP A 189 2.73 -7.87 -30.23
CA ASP A 189 1.59 -8.78 -29.99
C ASP A 189 2.04 -10.16 -29.44
N THR A 190 3.18 -10.68 -29.92
CA THR A 190 3.79 -11.92 -29.40
C THR A 190 4.19 -11.75 -27.94
N GLY A 191 4.92 -10.68 -27.60
CA GLY A 191 5.34 -10.40 -26.22
C GLY A 191 4.16 -10.25 -25.27
N TRP A 192 3.07 -9.60 -25.70
CA TRP A 192 1.84 -9.52 -24.92
C TRP A 192 1.19 -10.88 -24.68
N SER A 193 1.28 -11.80 -25.64
CA SER A 193 0.74 -13.16 -25.50
C SER A 193 1.57 -14.08 -24.60
N LEU A 194 2.85 -13.75 -24.41
CA LEU A 194 3.82 -14.50 -23.59
C LEU A 194 3.90 -14.00 -22.15
N LEU A 195 3.31 -12.85 -21.83
CA LEU A 195 3.37 -12.30 -20.48
C LEU A 195 2.88 -13.32 -19.44
N PRO A 196 3.64 -13.56 -18.36
CA PRO A 196 3.12 -14.33 -17.24
C PRO A 196 1.96 -13.59 -16.59
N GLU A 197 1.22 -14.26 -15.71
CA GLU A 197 0.06 -13.66 -15.03
C GLU A 197 0.43 -12.32 -14.36
N ASN A 198 -0.49 -11.34 -14.43
CA ASN A 198 -0.24 -10.00 -13.90
C ASN A 198 0.14 -10.07 -12.42
N CYS A 199 1.12 -9.26 -12.02
CA CYS A 199 1.65 -9.19 -10.66
C CYS A 199 2.31 -10.49 -10.14
N CYS A 200 2.53 -11.51 -10.97
CA CYS A 200 3.23 -12.73 -10.59
C CYS A 200 4.73 -12.66 -10.91
N TYR A 201 5.55 -13.21 -10.03
CA TYR A 201 6.98 -13.39 -10.29
C TYR A 201 7.18 -14.61 -11.20
N CYS A 202 8.07 -14.49 -12.17
CA CYS A 202 8.37 -15.55 -13.14
C CYS A 202 9.86 -15.89 -13.12
N ASP A 203 10.19 -17.17 -13.00
CA ASP A 203 11.54 -17.72 -13.13
C ASP A 203 11.70 -18.68 -14.32
N ASP A 204 10.75 -18.62 -15.27
CA ASP A 204 10.79 -19.38 -16.51
C ASP A 204 11.72 -18.70 -17.52
N LYS A 205 12.97 -19.16 -17.55
CA LYS A 205 14.00 -18.65 -18.46
C LYS A 205 13.63 -18.82 -19.94
N ASP A 206 13.00 -19.93 -20.29
CA ASP A 206 12.69 -20.24 -21.69
C ASP A 206 11.64 -19.25 -22.22
N LEU A 207 10.64 -18.93 -21.39
CA LEU A 207 9.67 -17.88 -21.67
C LEU A 207 10.34 -16.51 -21.85
N ILE A 208 11.27 -16.13 -20.97
CA ILE A 208 11.99 -14.84 -21.08
C ILE A 208 12.87 -14.80 -22.34
N CYS A 209 13.50 -15.92 -22.70
CA CYS A 209 14.25 -16.05 -23.94
C CYS A 209 13.35 -15.76 -25.17
N GLU A 210 12.19 -16.41 -25.24
CA GLU A 210 11.21 -16.20 -26.31
C GLU A 210 10.69 -14.74 -26.34
N MET A 211 10.45 -14.15 -25.16
CA MET A 211 10.08 -12.73 -25.07
C MET A 211 11.17 -11.79 -25.59
N THR A 212 12.46 -12.12 -25.41
CA THR A 212 13.56 -11.32 -25.95
C THR A 212 13.78 -11.50 -27.44
N GLU A 213 13.65 -12.73 -27.96
CA GLU A 213 13.90 -13.04 -29.37
C GLU A 213 12.75 -12.53 -30.25
N ASP A 214 11.51 -12.76 -29.84
CA ASP A 214 10.33 -12.52 -30.67
C ASP A 214 9.30 -11.58 -30.04
N GLY A 215 9.37 -11.33 -28.73
CA GLY A 215 8.35 -10.58 -27.98
C GLY A 215 8.60 -9.08 -27.85
N GLY A 216 9.78 -8.58 -28.22
CA GLY A 216 10.14 -7.16 -28.06
C GLY A 216 10.59 -6.78 -26.65
N LEU A 217 10.92 -7.76 -25.80
CA LEU A 217 11.69 -7.53 -24.58
C LEU A 217 13.16 -7.30 -24.95
N SER A 218 13.83 -6.38 -24.26
CA SER A 218 15.23 -6.06 -24.50
C SER A 218 16.13 -7.27 -24.25
N GLU A 219 17.07 -7.54 -25.15
CA GLU A 219 18.08 -8.60 -25.01
C GLU A 219 18.84 -8.52 -23.67
N SER A 220 18.96 -7.32 -23.10
CA SER A 220 19.60 -7.07 -21.80
C SER A 220 18.97 -7.89 -20.66
N PHE A 221 17.68 -8.24 -20.74
CA PHE A 221 17.02 -9.10 -19.75
C PHE A 221 17.65 -10.50 -19.71
N MET A 222 18.02 -11.04 -20.87
CA MET A 222 18.71 -12.32 -20.96
C MET A 222 20.21 -12.21 -20.65
N GLU A 223 20.85 -11.10 -21.01
CA GLU A 223 22.26 -10.83 -20.63
C GLU A 223 22.44 -10.77 -19.10
N ASN A 224 21.44 -10.24 -18.40
CA ASN A 224 21.43 -10.10 -16.94
C ASN A 224 20.83 -11.31 -16.20
N TRP A 225 20.34 -12.34 -16.92
CA TRP A 225 19.70 -13.51 -16.33
C TRP A 225 20.71 -14.42 -15.63
N ILE A 226 20.39 -14.80 -14.39
CA ILE A 226 21.15 -15.78 -13.60
C ILE A 226 20.20 -16.83 -13.04
N ASP A 227 20.44 -18.09 -13.39
CA ASP A 227 19.59 -19.21 -13.04
C ASP A 227 19.45 -19.36 -11.51
N ASN A 228 18.21 -19.48 -11.02
CA ASN A 228 17.86 -19.54 -9.59
C ASN A 228 18.25 -18.29 -8.76
N GLU A 229 18.66 -17.18 -9.39
CA GLU A 229 18.97 -15.92 -8.70
C GLU A 229 18.20 -14.73 -9.27
N THR A 230 17.58 -14.87 -10.43
CA THR A 230 16.84 -13.78 -11.09
C THR A 230 15.39 -14.15 -11.33
N VAL A 231 14.52 -13.14 -11.26
CA VAL A 231 13.09 -13.27 -11.48
C VAL A 231 12.58 -12.09 -12.29
N PHE A 232 11.71 -12.37 -13.24
CA PHE A 232 10.98 -11.39 -14.02
C PHE A 232 9.68 -11.01 -13.32
N TRP A 233 9.32 -9.72 -13.35
CA TRP A 233 8.08 -9.22 -12.76
C TRP A 233 7.43 -8.16 -13.67
N PRO A 234 6.32 -8.49 -14.34
CA PRO A 234 5.54 -7.52 -15.09
C PRO A 234 4.41 -6.92 -14.25
N TRP A 235 4.09 -5.65 -14.53
CA TRP A 235 3.06 -4.89 -13.84
C TRP A 235 2.27 -4.01 -14.82
N TRP A 236 0.94 -4.22 -14.90
CA TRP A 236 0.04 -3.41 -15.74
C TRP A 236 -1.39 -3.26 -15.18
#